data_AF-A0AAF0R730-F1
#
_entry.id   AF-A0AAF0R730-F1
#
_cell.length_a   1.000
_cell.length_b   1.000
_cell.length_c   1.000
_cell.angle_alpha   90.00
_cell.angle_beta   90.00
_cell.angle_gamma   90.00
#
_symmetry.space_group_name_H-M   'P 1'
#
loop_
_entity.id
_entity.type
_entity.pdbx_description
1 polymer ?
#
loop_
_entity_poly.entity_id
_entity_poly.type
_entity_poly.pdbx_seq_one_letter_code
_entity_poly.pdbx_strand_id
1 'polypeptide(L)' 'MVKLKWGLEYNGYLVSVDSYMNLQLANAEELTDGQQYNTYQFKRDT' A
#
# COMPACT_ATOMS: atom_id res chain seq x y z
N MET A 1 -3.42 7.17 -2.92
CA MET A 1 -3.53 7.15 -1.45
C MET A 1 -4.78 6.40 -1.04
N VAL A 2 -4.60 5.25 -0.40
CA VAL A 2 -5.64 4.40 0.17
C VAL A 2 -5.67 4.64 1.68
N LYS A 3 -6.84 4.97 2.24
CA LYS A 3 -7.02 5.16 3.68
C LYS A 3 -7.74 3.95 4.27
N LEU A 4 -7.10 3.29 5.21
CA LEU A 4 -7.67 2.16 5.93
C LEU A 4 -8.28 2.63 7.26
N LYS A 5 -8.98 1.71 7.90
CA LYS A 5 -9.48 1.92 9.25
C LYS A 5 -8.29 2.17 10.19
N TRP A 6 -8.55 2.95 11.24
CA TRP A 6 -7.61 3.18 12.35
C TRP A 6 -6.34 3.98 11.98
N GLY A 7 -6.44 4.89 11.00
CA GLY A 7 -5.38 5.85 10.69
C GLY A 7 -4.22 5.31 9.85
N LEU A 8 -4.35 4.08 9.36
CA LEU A 8 -3.37 3.47 8.46
C LEU A 8 -3.61 3.95 7.03
N GLU A 9 -2.55 4.37 6.37
CA GLU A 9 -2.58 4.90 5.01
C GLU A 9 -1.55 4.18 4.15
N TYR A 10 -1.92 3.86 2.91
CA TYR A 10 -1.01 3.29 1.94
C TYR A 10 -0.93 4.19 0.70
N ASN A 11 0.29 4.52 0.28
CA ASN A 11 0.55 5.20 -0.96
C ASN A 11 1.24 4.27 -1.94
N GLY A 12 0.72 4.10 -3.14
CA GLY A 12 1.28 3.17 -4.11
C GLY A 12 0.47 3.14 -5.39
N TYR A 13 0.96 2.39 -6.37
CA TYR A 13 0.29 2.24 -7.67
C TYR A 13 -0.69 1.08 -7.61
N LEU A 14 -1.96 1.34 -7.91
CA LEU A 14 -2.99 0.30 -7.97
C LEU A 14 -2.72 -0.65 -9.15
N VAL A 15 -2.51 -1.92 -8.85
CA VAL A 15 -2.26 -2.98 -9.83
C VAL A 15 -3.55 -3.70 -10.18
N SER A 16 -4.31 -4.10 -9.17
CA SER A 16 -5.55 -4.85 -9.35
C SER A 16 -6.50 -4.69 -8.16
N VAL A 17 -7.78 -4.97 -8.41
CA VAL A 17 -8.85 -5.03 -7.40
C VAL A 17 -9.76 -6.22 -7.71
N ASP A 18 -10.46 -6.74 -6.69
CA ASP A 18 -11.46 -7.78 -6.84
C ASP A 18 -12.84 -7.36 -6.30
N SER A 19 -13.86 -8.22 -6.49
CA SER A 19 -15.23 -7.98 -6.01
C SER A 19 -15.36 -7.96 -4.48
N TYR A 20 -14.34 -8.41 -3.75
CA TYR A 20 -14.26 -8.32 -2.29
C TYR A 20 -13.61 -7.02 -1.81
N MET A 21 -13.23 -6.14 -2.75
CA MET A 21 -12.51 -4.89 -2.48
C MET A 21 -11.11 -5.12 -1.90
N ASN A 22 -10.50 -6.27 -2.17
CA ASN A 22 -9.06 -6.41 -1.92
C ASN A 22 -8.30 -5.53 -2.92
N LEU A 23 -7.21 -4.92 -2.46
CA LEU A 23 -6.39 -3.98 -3.25
C LEU A 23 -4.96 -4.52 -3.38
N GLN A 24 -4.48 -4.64 -4.62
CA GLN A 24 -3.07 -4.94 -4.88
C GLN A 24 -2.34 -3.65 -5.24
N LEU A 25 -1.31 -3.30 -4.46
CA LEU A 25 -0.49 -2.11 -4.67
C LEU A 25 0.96 -2.50 -5.02
N ALA A 26 1.52 -1.83 -6.03
CA ALA A 26 2.95 -1.87 -6.33
C ALA A 26 3.67 -0.67 -5.71
N ASN A 27 4.92 -0.89 -5.26
CA ASN A 27 5.77 0.11 -4.60
C ASN A 27 5.04 0.81 -3.45
N ALA A 28 4.35 0.04 -2.61
CA ALA A 28 3.52 0.58 -1.56
C ALA A 28 4.37 1.16 -0.43
N GLU A 29 4.09 2.40 -0.06
CA GLU A 29 4.58 3.09 1.12
C GLU A 29 3.49 3.02 2.19
N GLU A 30 3.85 2.59 3.38
CA GLU A 30 2.99 2.62 4.54
C GLU A 30 3.17 3.96 5.24
N LEU A 31 2.07 4.65 5.49
CA LEU A 31 2.03 5.88 6.27
C LEU A 31 1.10 5.70 7.47
N THR A 32 1.53 6.24 8.60
CA THR A 32 0.72 6.31 9.84
C THR A 32 0.74 7.75 10.31
N ASP A 33 -0.44 8.34 10.52
CA ASP A 33 -0.60 9.75 10.91
C ASP A 33 0.17 10.74 10.01
N GLY A 34 0.24 10.45 8.70
CA GLY A 34 0.94 11.27 7.71
C GLY A 34 2.47 11.09 7.69
N GLN A 35 3.03 10.18 8.50
CA GLN A 35 4.45 9.88 8.52
C GLN A 35 4.75 8.53 7.85
N GLN A 36 5.72 8.50 6.92
CA GLN A 36 6.15 7.28 6.25
C GLN A 36 6.82 6.33 7.26
N TYR A 37 6.35 5.09 7.31
CA TYR A 37 6.81 4.06 8.22
C TYR A 37 7.59 2.96 7.50
N ASN A 38 7.05 2.45 6.40
CA ASN A 38 7.66 1.37 5.61
C ASN A 38 7.56 1.60 4.11
N THR A 39 8.45 0.97 3.34
CA THR A 39 8.39 0.91 1.88
C THR A 39 8.50 -0.53 1.41
N TYR A 40 7.52 -1.00 0.66
CA TYR A 40 7.45 -2.34 0.11
C TYR A 40 7.85 -2.31 -1.37
N GLN A 41 9.07 -2.74 -1.64
CA GLN A 41 9.62 -2.90 -3.00
C GLN A 41 9.62 -4.38 -3.39
N PHE A 42 9.31 -4.68 -4.66
CA PHE A 42 9.54 -6.02 -5.20
C PHE A 42 11.05 -6.29 -5.23
N LYS A 43 11.53 -7.14 -4.33
CA LYS A 43 12.89 -7.69 -4.44
C LYS A 43 12.89 -8.67 -5.61
N ARG A 44 13.71 -8.38 -6.63
CA ARG A 44 14.04 -9.40 -7.64
C ARG A 44 15.00 -10.35 -6.95
N ASP A 45 14.47 -11.45 -6.41
CA ASP A 45 15.32 -12.57 -6.05
C ASP A 45 15.94 -13.08 -7.36
N THR A 46 17.27 -12.96 -7.45
CA THR A 46 18.08 -13.47 -8.55
C THR A 46 18.53 -14.88 -8.23
#